data_AF-A0A662Q2G5-F1
#
_entry.id   AF-A0A662Q2G5-F1
#
_cell.length_a   1.000
_cell.length_b   1.000
_cell.length_c   1.000
_cell.angle_alpha   90.00
_cell.angle_beta   90.00
_cell.angle_gamma   90.00
#
_symmetry.space_group_name_H-M   'P 1'
#
loop_
_entity.id
_entity.type
_entity.pdbx_description
1 polymer ?
#
loop_
_entity_poly.entity_id
_entity_poly.type
_entity_poly.pdbx_seq_one_letter_code
_entity_poly.pdbx_strand_id
1 'polypeptide(L)' 'MSEEFLRLFEKWKKAKGFLVVGKGVRRVDALEKVLGKAKYVEDYFFDGMLYVRLVKSTIPHGRI' A
#
# COMPACT_ATOMS: atom_id res chain seq x y z
N MET A 1 -32.70 7.49 4.43
CA MET A 1 -31.41 8.19 4.25
C MET A 1 -31.44 9.43 5.13
N SER A 2 -30.73 9.39 6.26
CA SER A 2 -30.90 10.32 7.38
C SER A 2 -30.37 11.74 7.08
N GLU A 3 -31.00 12.77 7.66
CA GLU A 3 -30.51 14.17 7.61
C GLU A 3 -29.06 14.32 8.08
N GLU A 4 -28.64 13.44 8.98
CA GLU A 4 -27.28 13.35 9.49
C GLU A 4 -26.26 13.07 8.36
N PHE A 5 -26.60 12.21 7.40
CA PHE A 5 -25.77 11.94 6.23
C PHE A 5 -25.59 13.19 5.37
N LEU A 6 -26.67 13.92 5.10
CA LEU A 6 -26.64 15.14 4.29
C LEU A 6 -25.79 16.23 4.96
N ARG A 7 -25.91 16.36 6.29
CA ARG A 7 -25.10 17.29 7.08
C ARG A 7 -23.61 16.92 7.04
N LEU A 8 -23.27 15.64 7.17
CA LEU A 8 -21.89 15.17 7.10
C LEU A 8 -21.30 15.35 5.70
N PHE A 9 -22.10 15.07 4.66
CA PHE A 9 -21.73 15.24 3.27
C PHE A 9 -21.43 16.72 2.93
N GLU A 10 -22.29 17.66 3.34
CA GLU A 10 -22.02 19.08 3.11
C GLU A 10 -20.83 19.60 3.93
N LYS A 11 -20.62 19.07 5.13
CA LYS A 11 -19.39 19.35 5.91
C LYS A 11 -18.14 18.92 5.13
N TRP A 12 -18.14 17.72 4.53
CA TRP A 12 -17.00 17.20 3.76
C TRP A 12 -16.82 17.90 2.41
N LYS A 13 -17.90 18.27 1.74
CA LYS A 13 -17.87 19.03 0.49
C LYS A 13 -17.22 20.41 0.68
N LYS A 14 -17.43 21.05 1.83
CA LYS A 14 -16.80 22.33 2.19
C LYS A 14 -15.34 22.19 2.63
N ALA A 15 -14.89 20.99 2.99
CA ALA A 15 -13.53 20.75 3.42
C ALA A 15 -12.56 20.77 2.20
N LYS A 16 -11.97 21.93 1.94
CA LYS A 16 -10.91 22.09 0.92
C LYS A 16 -9.77 21.10 1.22
N GLY A 17 -9.50 20.20 0.28
CA GLY A 17 -8.41 19.22 0.36
C GLY A 17 -8.84 17.75 0.39
N PHE A 18 -10.12 17.45 0.70
CA PHE A 18 -10.60 16.05 0.79
C PHE A 18 -11.38 15.57 -0.45
N LEU A 19 -11.78 16.47 -1.35
CA LEU A 19 -12.41 16.16 -2.64
C LEU A 19 -11.37 15.85 -3.72
N VAL A 20 -10.67 14.71 -3.59
CA VAL A 20 -9.55 14.31 -4.46
C VAL A 20 -9.85 13.13 -5.39
N VAL A 21 -10.99 12.45 -5.19
CA VAL A 21 -11.42 11.34 -6.05
C VAL A 21 -11.61 11.83 -7.49
N GLY A 22 -11.07 11.08 -8.46
CA GLY A 22 -11.11 11.43 -9.89
C GLY A 22 -10.11 12.52 -10.32
N LYS A 23 -9.23 12.98 -9.42
CA LYS A 23 -8.20 13.99 -9.72
C LYS A 23 -6.81 13.38 -9.73
N GLY A 24 -5.94 13.87 -10.60
CA GLY A 24 -4.52 13.53 -10.62
C GLY A 24 -3.77 14.13 -9.44
N VAL A 25 -3.83 13.47 -8.28
CA VAL A 25 -3.11 13.89 -7.07
C VAL A 25 -1.79 13.13 -6.93
N ARG A 26 -0.75 13.82 -6.46
CA ARG A 26 0.51 13.17 -6.13
C ARG A 26 0.32 12.28 -4.91
N ARG A 27 0.61 10.99 -5.05
CA ARG A 27 0.61 10.05 -3.92
C ARG A 27 1.74 10.40 -2.95
N VAL A 28 1.51 10.11 -1.67
CA VAL A 28 2.48 10.31 -0.59
C VAL A 28 3.81 9.61 -0.87
N ASP A 29 3.75 8.40 -1.43
CA ASP A 29 4.89 7.53 -1.70
C ASP A 29 5.49 7.69 -3.10
N ALA A 30 4.90 8.54 -3.96
CA ALA A 30 5.26 8.59 -5.38
C ALA A 30 6.73 8.98 -5.61
N LEU A 31 7.19 10.04 -4.92
CA LEU A 31 8.55 10.56 -5.12
C LEU A 31 9.62 9.59 -4.64
N GLU A 32 9.46 9.01 -3.45
CA GLU A 32 10.44 8.07 -2.90
C GLU A 32 10.59 6.82 -3.77
N LYS A 33 9.47 6.34 -4.33
CA LYS A 33 9.46 5.20 -5.25
C LYS A 33 10.18 5.49 -6.57
N VAL A 34 9.89 6.63 -7.22
CA VAL A 34 10.53 6.96 -8.52
C VAL A 34 11.99 7.37 -8.38
N LEU A 35 12.39 7.87 -7.21
CA LEU A 35 13.77 8.25 -6.92
C LEU A 35 14.63 7.10 -6.39
N GLY A 36 14.07 5.89 -6.22
CA GLY A 36 14.78 4.75 -5.64
C GLY A 36 15.17 4.93 -4.17
N LYS A 37 14.49 5.83 -3.45
CA LYS A 37 14.73 6.09 -2.02
C LYS A 37 13.90 5.20 -1.12
N ALA A 38 12.74 4.75 -1.60
CA ALA A 38 11.90 3.80 -0.88
C ALA A 38 12.64 2.45 -0.77
N LYS A 39 12.77 1.94 0.46
CA LYS A 39 13.33 0.61 0.73
C LYS A 39 12.22 -0.44 0.80
N TYR A 40 12.40 -1.54 0.09
CA TYR A 40 11.57 -2.73 0.12
C TYR A 40 12.24 -3.83 0.94
N VAL A 41 11.53 -4.94 1.18
CA VAL A 41 11.99 -6.05 2.05
C VAL A 41 13.38 -6.56 1.66
N GLU A 42 13.65 -6.60 0.36
CA GLU A 42 14.90 -7.11 -0.22
C GLU A 42 16.09 -6.13 -0.07
N ASP A 43 15.84 -4.87 0.28
CA ASP A 43 16.88 -3.85 0.48
C ASP A 43 17.45 -3.86 1.91
N TYR A 44 16.86 -4.65 2.82
CA TYR A 44 17.29 -4.73 4.22
C TYR A 44 18.27 -5.89 4.43
N PHE A 45 19.44 -5.58 4.98
CA PHE A 45 20.50 -6.54 5.30
C PHE A 45 20.95 -6.33 6.75
N PHE A 46 21.19 -7.43 7.46
CA PHE A 46 21.57 -7.44 8.88
C PHE A 46 22.76 -8.37 9.09
N ASP A 47 23.61 -8.05 10.05
CA ASP A 47 24.73 -8.92 10.42
C ASP A 47 24.21 -10.26 10.94
N GLY A 48 24.76 -11.36 10.40
CA GLY A 48 24.34 -12.72 10.76
C GLY A 48 23.03 -13.21 10.13
N MET A 49 22.47 -12.50 9.13
CA MET A 49 21.24 -12.92 8.45
C MET A 49 21.40 -14.30 7.78
N LEU A 50 20.47 -15.22 8.08
CA LEU A 50 20.40 -16.51 7.39
C LEU A 50 19.64 -16.37 6.07
N TYR A 51 20.19 -16.95 5.02
CA TYR A 51 19.56 -17.02 3.71
C TYR A 51 18.91 -18.39 3.53
N VAL A 52 17.65 -18.39 3.13
CA VAL A 52 16.87 -19.63 2.93
C VAL A 52 16.49 -19.81 1.48
N ARG A 53 16.38 -21.07 1.05
CA ARG A 53 15.82 -21.45 -0.25
C ARG A 53 14.66 -22.40 -0.03
N LEU A 54 13.55 -22.12 -0.69
CA LEU A 54 12.34 -22.89 -0.54
C LEU A 54 12.38 -24.13 -1.44
N VAL A 55 12.20 -25.32 -0.85
CA VAL A 55 12.05 -26.59 -1.57
C VAL A 55 10.55 -26.85 -1.76
N LYS A 56 10.09 -26.79 -3.01
CA LYS A 56 8.67 -27.02 -3.37
C LYS A 56 8.46 -28.45 -3.84
N SER A 57 7.25 -28.96 -3.64
CA SER A 57 6.79 -30.19 -4.31
C SER A 57 6.89 -30.02 -5.83
N THR A 58 7.33 -31.07 -6.51
CA THR A 58 7.31 -31.15 -7.98
C THR A 58 5.97 -31.64 -8.51
N ILE A 59 5.07 -32.08 -7.62
CA ILE A 59 3.75 -32.61 -7.98
C ILE A 59 2.61 -31.89 -7.23
N PRO A 60 1.40 -31.79 -7.83
CA PRO A 60 0.25 -31.13 -7.20
C PRO A 60 -0.31 -31.86 -5.97
N HIS A 61 -0.15 -33.17 -5.90
CA HIS A 61 -0.64 -34.01 -4.79
C HIS A 61 0.34 -35.14 -4.53
N GLY A 62 0.78 -35.27 -3.28
CA GLY A 62 1.73 -36.28 -2.83
C GLY A 62 1.57 -36.53 -1.34
N ARG A 63 1.95 -37.73 -0.89
CA ARG A 63 2.03 -38.07 0.53
C ARG A 63 3.47 -37.79 1.00
N ILE A 64 3.59 -37.19 2.18
CA ILE A 64 4.86 -36.97 2.87
C ILE A 64 5.18 -38.18 3.73
#